data_AF-A0A5C3PVB9-F1
#
_entry.id   AF-A0A5C3PVB9-F1
#
_cell.length_a   1.000
_cell.length_b   1.000
_cell.length_c   1.000
_cell.angle_alpha   90.00
_cell.angle_beta   90.00
_cell.angle_gamma   90.00
#
_symmetry.space_group_name_H-M   'P 1'
#
loop_
_entity.id
_entity.type
_entity.pdbx_description
1 polymer ?
#
loop_
_entity_poly.entity_id
_entity_poly.type
_entity_poly.pdbx_seq_one_letter_code
_entity_poly.pdbx_strand_id
1 'polypeptide(L)'
;MDTQEATTELSPPTDYRAFVVDVLARMTRTSGRIDQMILRRCIGLASSYLVTDVTMNAEEGARTWRAGFNRLVDVMVALHTRHELEVETVNTASKACSECWGVAGSWREMDECREGVKAIATRLKGLLDSNGKTYHGQAIYAP
;
A
#
# COMPACT_ATOMS: atom_id res chain seq x y z
N MET A 1 -29.56 12.43 40.25
CA MET A 1 -28.90 11.19 39.78
C MET A 1 -28.50 11.46 38.36
N ASP A 2 -27.35 12.12 38.21
CA ASP A 2 -26.87 12.64 36.93
C ASP A 2 -26.32 11.50 36.08
N THR A 3 -26.90 11.34 34.90
CA THR A 3 -26.42 10.39 33.90
C THR A 3 -25.23 11.03 33.19
N GLN A 4 -24.03 10.63 33.58
CA GLN A 4 -22.79 11.08 32.96
C GLN A 4 -22.67 10.38 31.59
N GLU A 5 -22.93 11.11 30.50
CA GLU A 5 -22.65 10.64 29.14
C GLU A 5 -21.14 10.41 29.01
N ALA A 6 -20.75 9.14 28.84
CA ALA A 6 -19.39 8.79 28.49
C ALA A 6 -19.14 9.18 27.03
N THR A 7 -18.57 10.37 26.81
CA THR A 7 -17.97 10.73 25.51
C THR A 7 -16.88 9.70 25.20
N THR A 8 -17.22 8.77 24.31
CA THR A 8 -16.25 7.82 23.78
C THR A 8 -15.34 8.63 22.87
N GLU A 9 -14.13 8.99 23.31
CA GLU A 9 -13.14 9.60 22.43
C GLU A 9 -12.78 8.59 21.34
N LEU A 10 -13.47 8.69 20.21
CA LEU A 10 -13.19 7.87 19.03
C LEU A 10 -11.80 8.26 18.52
N SER A 11 -10.95 7.26 18.30
CA SER A 11 -9.65 7.47 17.64
C SER A 11 -9.86 8.19 16.30
N PRO A 12 -8.99 9.14 15.94
CA PRO A 12 -9.10 9.82 14.65
C PRO A 12 -8.99 8.80 13.50
N PRO A 13 -9.67 9.05 12.36
CA PRO A 13 -9.57 8.17 11.21
C PRO A 13 -8.14 8.02 10.71
N THR A 14 -7.80 6.83 10.20
CA THR A 14 -6.50 6.60 9.57
C THR A 14 -6.41 7.29 8.20
N ASP A 15 -5.20 7.67 7.81
CA ASP A 15 -4.89 8.19 6.47
C ASP A 15 -3.58 7.56 6.00
N TYR A 16 -3.70 6.54 5.13
CA TYR A 16 -2.54 5.82 4.61
C TYR A 16 -1.62 6.70 3.77
N ARG A 17 -2.17 7.66 3.02
CA ARG A 17 -1.37 8.59 2.20
C ARG A 17 -0.51 9.46 3.09
N ALA A 18 -1.08 10.07 4.13
CA ALA A 18 -0.35 10.90 5.07
C ALA A 18 0.76 10.10 5.76
N PHE A 19 0.44 8.89 6.23
CA PHE A 19 1.42 7.97 6.82
C PHE A 19 2.59 7.68 5.86
N VAL A 20 2.30 7.25 4.63
CA VAL A 20 3.33 6.93 3.62
C VAL A 20 4.19 8.14 3.31
N VAL A 21 3.59 9.31 3.10
CA VAL A 21 4.33 10.54 2.77
C VAL A 21 5.27 10.94 3.91
N ASP A 22 4.82 10.88 5.16
CA ASP A 22 5.67 11.21 6.33
C ASP A 22 6.85 10.23 6.46
N VAL A 23 6.60 8.92 6.34
CA VAL A 23 7.66 7.90 6.42
C VAL A 23 8.68 8.07 5.29
N LEU A 24 8.22 8.24 4.04
CA LEU A 24 9.11 8.48 2.90
C LEU A 24 9.97 9.72 3.11
N ALA A 25 9.37 10.83 3.55
CA ALA A 25 10.08 12.08 3.78
C ALA A 25 11.15 11.95 4.88
N ARG A 26 10.83 11.26 5.98
CA ARG A 26 11.80 10.99 7.07
C ARG A 26 12.96 10.13 6.59
N MET A 27 12.66 9.06 5.85
CA MET A 27 13.67 8.15 5.30
C MET A 27 14.67 8.88 4.41
N THR A 28 14.18 9.72 3.48
CA THR A 28 15.06 10.46 2.56
C THR A 28 15.90 11.52 3.25
N ARG A 29 15.42 12.14 4.35
CA ARG A 29 16.18 13.16 5.09
C ARG A 29 17.39 12.58 5.83
N THR A 30 17.30 11.33 6.30
CA THR A 30 18.34 10.73 7.14
C THR A 30 19.50 10.15 6.32
N SER A 31 19.21 9.47 5.21
CA SER A 31 20.23 8.73 4.46
C SER A 31 20.44 9.20 3.02
N GLY A 32 19.56 10.07 2.49
CA GLY A 32 19.54 10.44 1.08
C GLY A 32 19.17 9.28 0.13
N ARG A 33 18.88 8.09 0.65
CA ARG A 33 18.51 6.89 -0.11
C ARG A 33 17.17 6.34 0.41
N ILE A 34 16.50 5.57 -0.42
CA ILE A 34 15.31 4.83 0.01
C ILE A 34 15.78 3.55 0.70
N ASP A 35 15.47 3.43 1.99
CA ASP A 35 15.57 2.18 2.73
C ASP A 35 14.42 1.25 2.32
N GLN A 36 14.75 0.19 1.58
CA GLN A 36 13.75 -0.74 1.08
C GLN A 36 13.15 -1.64 2.16
N MET A 37 13.78 -1.78 3.33
CA MET A 37 13.19 -2.48 4.48
C MET A 37 12.00 -1.70 5.04
N ILE A 38 12.16 -0.38 5.18
CA ILE A 38 11.07 0.51 5.59
C ILE A 38 9.99 0.56 4.50
N LEU A 39 10.38 0.66 3.22
CA LEU A 39 9.45 0.60 2.09
C LEU A 39 8.59 -0.67 2.13
N ARG A 40 9.21 -1.84 2.32
CA ARG A 40 8.51 -3.13 2.45
C ARG A 40 7.53 -3.13 3.61
N ARG A 41 7.91 -2.55 4.76
CA ARG A 41 7.00 -2.42 5.91
C ARG A 41 5.78 -1.56 5.57
N CYS A 42 5.98 -0.43 4.88
CA CYS A 42 4.87 0.40 4.42
C CYS A 42 3.95 -0.35 3.45
N ILE A 43 4.53 -1.07 2.48
CA ILE A 43 3.77 -1.89 1.50
C ILE A 43 2.97 -2.99 2.22
N GLY A 44 3.59 -3.70 3.16
CA GLY A 44 2.93 -4.77 3.91
C GLY A 44 1.76 -4.30 4.78
N LEU A 45 1.67 -3.00 5.07
CA LEU A 45 0.53 -2.42 5.79
C LEU A 45 -0.66 -2.06 4.89
N ALA A 46 -0.52 -2.14 3.56
CA ALA A 46 -1.54 -1.68 2.61
C ALA A 46 -2.90 -2.37 2.81
N SER A 47 -2.93 -3.67 3.11
CA SER A 47 -4.16 -4.43 3.32
C SER A 47 -4.84 -4.05 4.64
N SER A 48 -4.07 -3.78 5.69
CA SER A 48 -4.62 -3.28 6.97
C SER A 48 -5.20 -1.88 6.83
N TYR A 49 -4.46 -0.97 6.18
CA TYR A 49 -4.95 0.40 5.94
C TYR A 49 -6.14 0.43 4.99
N LEU A 50 -6.26 -0.51 4.06
CA LEU A 50 -7.46 -0.64 3.23
C LEU A 50 -8.70 -0.82 4.09
N VAL A 51 -8.63 -1.71 5.09
CA VAL A 51 -9.75 -1.93 6.02
C VAL A 51 -9.98 -0.69 6.89
N THR A 52 -8.95 -0.15 7.53
CA THR A 52 -9.11 0.94 8.50
C THR A 52 -9.51 2.25 7.83
N ASP A 53 -8.89 2.64 6.71
CA ASP A 53 -9.24 3.89 6.02
C ASP A 53 -10.70 3.84 5.55
N VAL A 54 -11.14 2.74 4.93
CA VAL A 54 -12.52 2.63 4.41
C VAL A 54 -13.56 2.56 5.55
N THR A 55 -13.25 1.88 6.66
CA THR A 55 -14.22 1.72 7.76
C THR A 55 -14.26 2.91 8.71
N MET A 56 -13.15 3.64 8.88
CA MET A 56 -13.07 4.80 9.76
C MET A 56 -13.35 6.12 9.03
N ASN A 57 -13.25 6.14 7.70
CA ASN A 57 -13.53 7.30 6.86
C ASN A 57 -14.18 6.87 5.53
N ALA A 58 -15.50 6.68 5.55
CA ALA A 58 -16.24 6.18 4.38
C ALA A 58 -16.19 7.12 3.17
N GLU A 59 -16.00 8.43 3.37
CA GLU A 59 -15.98 9.43 2.30
C GLU A 59 -14.63 9.47 1.58
N GLU A 60 -13.53 9.45 2.34
CA GLU A 60 -12.20 9.74 1.80
C GLU A 60 -11.22 8.56 1.91
N GLY A 61 -11.54 7.53 2.68
CA GLY A 61 -10.64 6.45 3.04
C GLY A 61 -10.15 5.62 1.85
N ALA A 62 -11.05 5.27 0.93
CA ALA A 62 -10.66 4.57 -0.30
C ALA A 62 -9.68 5.41 -1.14
N ARG A 63 -9.87 6.73 -1.17
CA ARG A 63 -9.03 7.67 -1.92
C ARG A 63 -7.67 7.84 -1.26
N THR A 64 -7.59 8.02 0.06
CA THR A 64 -6.32 8.14 0.80
C THR A 64 -5.52 6.86 0.70
N TRP A 65 -6.18 5.71 0.91
CA TRP A 65 -5.56 4.40 0.72
C TRP A 65 -4.95 4.25 -0.68
N ARG A 66 -5.75 4.49 -1.74
CA ARG A 66 -5.29 4.36 -3.12
C ARG A 66 -4.12 5.30 -3.41
N ALA A 67 -4.17 6.54 -2.92
CA ALA A 67 -3.11 7.52 -3.11
C ALA A 67 -1.82 7.10 -2.40
N GLY A 68 -1.91 6.59 -1.17
CA GLY A 68 -0.78 6.06 -0.41
C GLY A 68 -0.12 4.87 -1.11
N PHE A 69 -0.91 3.91 -1.58
CA PHE A 69 -0.36 2.73 -2.25
C PHE A 69 0.27 3.08 -3.61
N ASN A 70 -0.38 3.94 -4.41
CA ASN A 70 0.22 4.42 -5.67
C ASN A 70 1.56 5.13 -5.43
N ARG A 71 1.68 5.91 -4.36
CA ARG A 71 2.93 6.57 -4.01
C ARG A 71 4.07 5.58 -3.72
N LEU A 72 3.78 4.47 -3.04
CA LEU A 72 4.76 3.41 -2.82
C LEU A 72 5.17 2.75 -4.14
N VAL A 73 4.21 2.50 -5.03
CA VAL A 73 4.49 1.95 -6.36
C VAL A 73 5.32 2.93 -7.20
N ASP A 74 5.06 4.24 -7.15
CA ASP A 74 5.88 5.25 -7.82
C ASP A 74 7.35 5.18 -7.38
N VAL A 75 7.58 5.01 -6.07
CA VAL A 75 8.94 4.82 -5.52
C VAL A 75 9.57 3.53 -6.05
N MET A 76 8.81 2.44 -6.13
CA MET A 76 9.29 1.18 -6.72
C MET A 76 9.66 1.35 -8.19
N VAL A 77 8.83 2.02 -9.00
CA VAL A 77 9.13 2.31 -10.41
C VAL A 77 10.44 3.11 -10.50
N ALA A 78 10.58 4.16 -9.67
CA ALA A 78 11.80 4.98 -9.67
C ALA A 78 13.05 4.19 -9.24
N LEU A 79 12.92 3.24 -8.31
CA LEU A 79 14.02 2.34 -7.95
C LEU A 79 14.34 1.35 -9.08
N HIS A 80 13.33 0.82 -9.76
CA HIS A 80 13.49 -0.09 -10.90
C HIS A 80 14.23 0.59 -12.05
N THR A 81 13.85 1.82 -12.41
CA THR A 81 14.52 2.59 -13.47
C THR A 81 15.98 2.92 -13.14
N ARG A 82 16.36 2.88 -11.87
CA ARG A 82 17.74 3.08 -11.40
C ARG A 82 18.50 1.78 -11.19
N HIS A 83 17.89 0.63 -11.47
CA HIS A 83 18.42 -0.70 -11.15
C HIS A 83 18.73 -0.89 -9.66
N GLU A 84 18.00 -0.20 -8.79
CA GLU A 84 18.16 -0.24 -7.32
C GLU A 84 17.05 -1.05 -6.65
N LEU A 85 15.96 -1.40 -7.35
CA LEU A 85 14.83 -2.12 -6.75
C LEU A 85 15.19 -3.58 -6.43
N GLU A 86 15.00 -3.94 -5.17
CA GLU A 86 15.22 -5.29 -4.65
C GLU A 86 14.06 -6.23 -4.98
N VAL A 87 14.38 -7.48 -5.29
CA VAL A 87 13.40 -8.55 -5.56
C VAL A 87 12.47 -8.81 -4.37
N GLU A 88 12.97 -8.68 -3.14
CA GLU A 88 12.17 -8.81 -1.91
C GLU A 88 11.09 -7.72 -1.83
N THR A 89 11.37 -6.53 -2.35
CA THR A 89 10.41 -5.43 -2.42
C THR A 89 9.30 -5.73 -3.43
N VAL A 90 9.66 -6.28 -4.60
CA VAL A 90 8.68 -6.74 -5.60
C VAL A 90 7.80 -7.86 -5.04
N ASN A 91 8.40 -8.84 -4.37
CA ASN A 91 7.70 -9.93 -3.69
C ASN A 91 6.70 -9.41 -2.66
N THR A 92 7.13 -8.46 -1.82
CA THR A 92 6.29 -7.85 -0.79
C THR A 92 5.09 -7.12 -1.41
N ALA A 93 5.32 -6.39 -2.51
CA ALA A 93 4.25 -5.70 -3.23
C ALA A 93 3.27 -6.66 -3.90
N SER A 94 3.75 -7.74 -4.52
CA SER A 94 2.89 -8.77 -5.12
C SER A 94 1.99 -9.41 -4.05
N LYS A 95 2.56 -9.76 -2.89
CA LYS A 95 1.81 -10.31 -1.76
C LYS A 95 0.78 -9.33 -1.22
N ALA A 96 1.17 -8.08 -0.95
CA ALA A 96 0.27 -7.05 -0.47
C ALA A 96 -0.88 -6.77 -1.46
N CYS A 97 -0.60 -6.82 -2.76
CA CYS A 97 -1.62 -6.66 -3.80
C CYS A 97 -2.64 -7.81 -3.77
N SER A 98 -2.19 -9.06 -3.59
CA SER A 98 -3.07 -10.22 -3.43
C SER A 98 -3.94 -10.13 -2.18
N GLU A 99 -3.36 -9.72 -1.05
CA GLU A 99 -4.12 -9.51 0.19
C GLU A 99 -5.16 -8.39 0.03
N CYS A 100 -4.79 -7.26 -0.56
CA CYS A 100 -5.72 -6.16 -0.85
C CYS A 100 -6.85 -6.62 -1.78
N TRP A 101 -6.57 -7.50 -2.75
CA TRP A 101 -7.58 -8.07 -3.63
C TRP A 101 -8.60 -8.90 -2.85
N GLY A 102 -8.14 -9.74 -1.92
CA GLY A 102 -9.01 -10.53 -1.04
C GLY A 102 -9.89 -9.66 -0.13
N VAL A 103 -9.29 -8.64 0.49
CA VAL A 103 -10.01 -7.68 1.36
C VAL A 103 -11.06 -6.91 0.57
N ALA A 104 -10.68 -6.30 -0.55
CA ALA A 104 -11.60 -5.52 -1.39
C ALA A 104 -12.71 -6.39 -2.03
N GLY A 105 -12.47 -7.70 -2.16
CA GLY A 105 -13.48 -8.66 -2.63
C GLY A 105 -14.50 -9.09 -1.57
N SER A 106 -14.32 -8.71 -0.30
CA SER A 106 -15.15 -9.18 0.80
C SER A 106 -16.46 -8.38 0.98
N TRP A 107 -16.56 -7.17 0.40
CA TRP A 107 -17.69 -6.24 0.60
C TRP A 107 -18.00 -5.51 -0.71
N ARG A 108 -19.28 -5.25 -0.98
CA ARG A 108 -19.70 -4.60 -2.24
C ARG A 108 -19.30 -3.12 -2.29
N GLU A 109 -19.24 -2.49 -1.12
CA GLU A 109 -18.90 -1.09 -0.93
C GLU A 109 -17.41 -0.80 -1.24
N MET A 110 -16.60 -1.84 -1.48
CA MET A 110 -15.17 -1.74 -1.81
C MET A 110 -14.86 -1.87 -3.31
N ASP A 111 -15.86 -1.82 -4.19
CA ASP A 111 -15.65 -1.94 -5.65
C ASP A 111 -14.63 -0.93 -6.19
N GLU A 112 -14.65 0.32 -5.71
CA GLU A 112 -13.64 1.32 -6.08
C GLU A 112 -12.21 0.89 -5.67
N CYS A 113 -12.09 0.26 -4.50
CA CYS A 113 -10.81 -0.26 -4.03
C CYS A 113 -10.34 -1.43 -4.90
N ARG A 114 -11.25 -2.28 -5.39
CA ARG A 114 -10.90 -3.37 -6.33
C ARG A 114 -10.30 -2.83 -7.62
N GLU A 115 -10.89 -1.78 -8.20
CA GLU A 115 -10.32 -1.12 -9.38
C GLU A 115 -8.95 -0.49 -9.07
N GLY A 116 -8.80 0.10 -7.87
CA GLY A 116 -7.50 0.57 -7.37
C GLY A 116 -6.45 -0.55 -7.30
N VAL A 117 -6.80 -1.71 -6.74
CA VAL A 117 -5.90 -2.88 -6.67
C VAL A 117 -5.54 -3.37 -8.08
N LYS A 118 -6.49 -3.46 -9.02
CA LYS A 118 -6.19 -3.86 -10.42
C LYS A 118 -5.21 -2.91 -11.09
N ALA A 119 -5.43 -1.60 -10.94
CA ALA A 119 -4.55 -0.59 -11.52
C ALA A 119 -3.12 -0.75 -10.97
N ILE A 120 -2.98 -0.96 -9.67
CA ILE A 120 -1.68 -1.20 -9.01
C ILE A 120 -1.06 -2.51 -9.51
N ALA A 121 -1.82 -3.60 -9.59
CA ALA A 121 -1.35 -4.89 -10.10
C ALA A 121 -0.81 -4.78 -11.53
N THR A 122 -1.49 -4.03 -12.40
CA THR A 122 -1.03 -3.76 -13.77
C THR A 122 0.30 -3.01 -13.78
N ARG A 123 0.47 -2.02 -12.91
CA ARG A 123 1.73 -1.29 -12.78
C ARG A 123 2.87 -2.18 -12.27
N LEU A 124 2.60 -3.04 -11.29
CA LEU A 124 3.57 -4.00 -10.76
C LEU A 124 3.98 -5.04 -11.83
N LYS A 125 3.03 -5.51 -12.65
CA LYS A 125 3.33 -6.39 -13.80
C LYS A 125 4.30 -5.75 -14.78
N GLY A 126 4.24 -4.43 -14.96
CA GLY A 126 5.17 -3.68 -15.80
C GLY A 126 6.62 -3.68 -15.30
N LEU A 127 6.87 -4.09 -14.05
CA LEU A 127 8.23 -4.23 -13.49
C LEU A 127 8.85 -5.59 -13.77
N LEU A 128 8.03 -6.59 -14.11
CA LEU A 128 8.46 -7.99 -14.20
C LEU A 128 9.15 -8.28 -15.53
N ASP A 129 9.90 -9.38 -15.54
CA ASP A 129 10.45 -9.93 -16.78
C ASP A 129 9.30 -10.32 -17.73
N SER A 130 9.62 -10.55 -19.01
CA SER A 130 8.63 -10.83 -20.07
C SER A 130 7.72 -12.04 -19.79
N ASN A 131 8.14 -12.96 -18.90
CA ASN A 131 7.33 -14.10 -18.47
C ASN A 131 6.24 -13.74 -17.43
N GLY A 132 6.27 -12.52 -16.89
CA GLY A 132 5.33 -12.01 -15.88
C GLY A 132 5.38 -12.71 -14.52
N LYS A 133 6.42 -13.51 -14.24
CA LYS A 133 6.56 -14.37 -13.05
C LYS A 133 7.89 -14.20 -12.33
N THR A 134 8.87 -13.56 -12.97
CA THR A 134 10.17 -13.29 -12.39
C THR A 134 10.51 -11.82 -12.43
N TYR A 135 11.43 -11.42 -11.57
CA TYR A 135 12.05 -10.11 -11.58
C TYR A 135 13.57 -10.31 -11.59
N HIS A 136 14.24 -9.91 -12.67
CA HIS A 136 15.66 -10.20 -12.89
C HIS A 136 16.01 -11.69 -12.74
N GLY A 137 15.16 -12.56 -13.29
CA GLY A 137 15.34 -14.02 -13.28
C GLY A 137 14.99 -14.70 -11.96
N GLN A 138 14.65 -13.94 -10.91
CA GLN A 138 14.26 -14.48 -9.63
C GLN A 138 12.73 -14.59 -9.52
N ALA A 139 12.25 -15.70 -8.96
CA ALA A 139 10.82 -15.91 -8.78
C ALA A 139 10.22 -14.86 -7.84
N ILE A 140 9.04 -14.36 -8.20
CA ILE A 140 8.23 -13.52 -7.33
C ILE A 140 6.99 -14.28 -6.86
N TYR A 141 6.41 -13.83 -5.75
CA TYR A 141 5.14 -14.32 -5.25
C TYR A 141 4.07 -14.20 -6.35
N ALA A 142 3.43 -15.32 -6.64
CA ALA A 142 2.30 -15.43 -7.54
C ALA A 142 1.14 -16.09 -6.76
N PRO A 143 0.02 -15.39 -6.53
CA PRO A 143 -1.16 -15.96 -5.89
C PRO A 143 -1.90 -16.97 -6.79
#